data_AF-A0A2V6QJA1-F1
#
_entry.id   AF-A0A2V6QJA1-F1
#
_cell.length_a   1.000
_cell.length_b   1.000
_cell.length_c   1.000
_cell.angle_alpha   90.00
_cell.angle_beta   90.00
_cell.angle_gamma   90.00
#
_symmetry.space_group_name_H-M   'P 1'
#
loop_
_entity.id
_entity.type
_entity.pdbx_description
1 polymer ?
#
loop_
_entity_poly.entity_id
_entity_poly.type
_entity_poly.pdbx_seq_one_letter_code
_entity_poly.pdbx_strand_id
1 'polypeptide(L)'
;MNQTPSARWLALALVAMLVLAGCSVRSISDSGYDGGSPRRGAAAPSNPFYRGELSEFDVLGIDRGKTVTEQEIQQAIDSRVPVSLKRGASVMLIQSGALIPDDPMVKALEKYYTVGVFTGVPPSVQTASTDAAGNAAETYARSLRLSAARGGYEKVVVYWGLLETAQENLVTRTVSWVPVVGWALPDQRQRMRIRLKMAVIDVRSGHWEMFSPEAFDDASYSARVGRAGADQAQVWALKDKAYVAAADDLVKRYGR
;
A
#
# COMPACT_ATOMS: atom_id res chain seq x y z
N MET A 1 -4.00 54.12 -5.86
CA MET A 1 -3.19 53.48 -6.91
C MET A 1 -3.24 51.97 -6.68
N ASN A 2 -4.19 51.27 -7.30
CA ASN A 2 -4.29 49.81 -7.21
C ASN A 2 -3.80 49.24 -8.55
N GLN A 3 -2.59 48.69 -8.57
CA GLN A 3 -2.08 47.97 -9.74
C GLN A 3 -2.84 46.66 -9.86
N THR A 4 -3.65 46.52 -10.90
CA THR A 4 -4.22 45.23 -11.30
C THR A 4 -3.07 44.30 -11.71
N PRO A 5 -2.94 43.10 -11.12
CA PRO A 5 -1.89 42.17 -11.53
C PRO A 5 -2.08 41.83 -13.01
N SER A 6 -1.02 41.99 -13.80
CA SER A 6 -1.07 41.75 -15.24
C SER A 6 -1.39 40.27 -15.52
N ALA A 7 -2.14 40.00 -16.60
CA ALA A 7 -2.62 38.66 -16.96
C ALA A 7 -1.51 37.58 -17.02
N ARG A 8 -0.25 38.00 -17.20
CA ARG A 8 0.94 37.13 -17.18
C ARG A 8 1.22 36.55 -15.79
N TRP A 9 1.00 37.30 -14.71
CA TRP A 9 1.15 36.81 -13.34
C TRP A 9 0.04 35.85 -12.93
N LEU A 10 -1.20 36.10 -13.39
CA LEU A 10 -2.32 35.18 -13.21
C LEU A 10 -2.09 33.86 -13.95
N ALA A 11 -1.57 33.91 -15.18
CA ALA A 11 -1.23 32.70 -15.93
C ALA A 11 -0.07 31.92 -15.29
N LEU A 12 0.97 32.61 -14.79
CA LEU A 12 2.06 31.95 -14.06
C LEU A 12 1.59 31.33 -12.74
N ALA A 13 0.71 31.99 -11.99
CA ALA A 13 0.13 31.45 -10.77
C ALA A 13 -0.77 30.22 -11.05
N LEU A 14 -1.52 30.23 -12.17
CA LEU A 14 -2.34 29.11 -12.61
C LEU A 14 -1.47 27.91 -13.03
N VAL A 15 -0.39 28.15 -13.79
CA VAL A 15 0.57 27.12 -14.18
C VAL A 15 1.31 26.58 -12.95
N ALA A 16 1.70 27.44 -12.00
CA ALA A 16 2.30 27.00 -10.74
C ALA A 16 1.33 26.15 -9.89
N MET A 17 0.05 26.51 -9.82
CA MET A 17 -0.98 25.67 -9.17
C MET A 17 -1.19 24.34 -9.90
N LEU A 18 -1.18 24.33 -11.24
CA LEU A 18 -1.30 23.11 -12.04
C LEU A 18 -0.07 22.20 -11.92
N VAL A 19 1.12 22.76 -11.73
CA VAL A 19 2.37 22.01 -11.47
C VAL A 19 2.43 21.50 -10.02
N LEU A 20 1.83 22.24 -9.08
CA LEU A 20 1.69 21.82 -7.67
C LEU A 20 0.53 20.84 -7.43
N ALA A 21 -0.36 20.64 -8.41
CA ALA A 21 -1.29 19.51 -8.44
C ALA A 21 -0.50 18.24 -8.75
N GLY A 22 0.29 17.78 -7.77
CA GLY A 22 1.18 16.64 -7.88
C GLY A 22 0.45 15.42 -8.43
N CYS A 23 1.10 14.73 -9.36
CA CYS A 23 0.70 13.42 -9.84
C CYS A 23 0.80 12.40 -8.69
N SER A 24 -0.19 12.36 -7.79
CA SER A 24 -0.22 11.38 -6.71
C SER A 24 -0.79 10.06 -7.24
N VAL A 25 0.01 9.00 -7.09
CA VAL A 25 -0.43 7.62 -7.28
C VAL A 25 -1.39 7.28 -6.13
N ARG A 26 -2.63 6.88 -6.44
CA ARG A 26 -3.57 6.48 -5.39
C ARG A 26 -3.25 5.07 -4.86
N SER A 27 -2.94 5.02 -3.57
CA SER A 27 -2.89 3.79 -2.78
C SER A 27 -4.32 3.24 -2.59
N ILE A 28 -4.43 1.93 -2.34
CA ILE A 28 -5.71 1.34 -1.91
C ILE A 28 -6.24 2.01 -0.62
N SER A 29 -5.34 2.42 0.27
CA SER A 29 -5.64 3.03 1.57
C SER A 29 -6.11 4.49 1.48
N ASP A 30 -5.91 5.14 0.33
CA ASP A 30 -6.37 6.52 0.03
C ASP A 30 -6.90 6.63 -1.42
N SER A 31 -7.67 5.63 -1.83
CA SER A 31 -8.22 5.56 -3.20
C SER A 31 -9.41 6.50 -3.42
N GLY A 32 -10.02 7.02 -2.34
CA GLY A 32 -11.29 7.76 -2.37
C GLY A 32 -12.52 6.87 -2.57
N TYR A 33 -12.36 5.55 -2.45
CA TYR A 33 -13.43 4.55 -2.49
C TYR A 33 -13.52 3.84 -1.12
N ASP A 34 -13.92 4.57 -0.10
CA ASP A 34 -13.84 4.19 1.32
C ASP A 34 -15.15 3.63 1.92
N GLY A 35 -16.10 3.19 1.08
CA GLY A 35 -17.35 2.55 1.56
C GLY A 35 -18.37 3.53 2.15
N GLY A 36 -18.03 4.82 2.25
CA GLY A 36 -18.93 5.88 2.70
C GLY A 36 -20.05 6.15 1.69
N SER A 37 -21.26 6.36 2.20
CA SER A 37 -22.48 6.59 1.40
C SER A 37 -22.28 7.69 0.33
N PRO A 38 -22.77 7.50 -0.91
CA PRO A 38 -22.54 8.44 -2.01
C PRO A 38 -23.27 9.75 -1.76
N ARG A 39 -22.57 10.77 -1.27
CA ARG A 39 -23.09 12.14 -1.33
C ARG A 39 -22.92 12.65 -2.75
N ARG A 40 -24.06 12.89 -3.41
CA ARG A 40 -24.18 13.38 -4.78
C ARG A 40 -23.19 14.52 -5.07
N GLY A 41 -22.33 14.31 -6.06
CA GLY A 41 -21.67 15.39 -6.82
C GLY A 41 -20.39 15.97 -6.23
N ALA A 42 -19.88 15.50 -5.09
CA ALA A 42 -18.58 15.91 -4.56
C ALA A 42 -17.64 14.70 -4.49
N ALA A 43 -16.39 14.89 -4.92
CA ALA A 43 -15.34 13.89 -4.72
C ALA A 43 -15.32 13.48 -3.24
N ALA A 44 -15.36 12.17 -2.96
CA ALA A 44 -15.23 11.67 -1.61
C ALA A 44 -13.92 12.25 -1.02
N PRO A 45 -13.97 12.87 0.18
CA PRO A 45 -12.76 13.40 0.81
C PRO A 45 -11.75 12.26 0.97
N SER A 46 -10.46 12.57 0.79
CA SER A 46 -9.37 11.65 1.11
C SER A 46 -9.52 11.12 2.54
N ASN A 47 -9.06 9.89 2.80
CA ASN A 47 -9.21 9.27 4.11
C ASN A 47 -8.55 10.17 5.18
N PRO A 48 -9.31 10.72 6.16
CA PRO A 48 -8.78 11.70 7.11
C PRO A 48 -7.72 11.13 8.06
N PHE A 49 -7.62 9.79 8.13
CA PHE A 49 -6.61 9.08 8.92
C PHE A 49 -5.37 8.70 8.13
N TYR A 50 -5.36 8.94 6.81
CA TYR A 50 -4.21 8.69 5.96
C TYR A 50 -3.10 9.70 6.24
N ARG A 51 -1.90 9.20 6.55
CA ARG A 51 -0.69 10.02 6.81
C ARG A 51 0.50 9.59 5.97
N GLY A 52 0.24 8.95 4.83
CA GLY A 52 1.24 8.30 4.01
C GLY A 52 1.32 6.79 4.24
N GLU A 53 2.27 6.17 3.54
CA GLU A 53 2.51 4.73 3.51
C GLU A 53 3.76 4.39 4.34
N LEU A 54 3.78 3.20 4.96
CA LEU A 54 5.02 2.63 5.46
C LEU A 54 5.93 2.32 4.27
N SER A 55 7.20 2.72 4.32
CA SER A 55 8.14 2.26 3.30
C SER A 55 8.58 0.83 3.60
N GLU A 56 9.03 0.11 2.57
CA GLU A 56 9.61 -1.22 2.73
C GLU A 56 10.83 -1.17 3.66
N PHE A 57 11.60 -0.10 3.59
CA PHE A 57 12.82 0.07 4.39
C PHE A 57 12.48 0.23 5.88
N ASP A 58 11.40 0.94 6.20
CA ASP A 58 10.93 1.11 7.59
C ASP A 58 10.58 -0.24 8.21
N VAL A 59 9.90 -1.09 7.44
CA VAL A 59 9.37 -2.39 7.92
C VAL A 59 10.47 -3.46 7.93
N LEU A 60 11.33 -3.48 6.92
CA LEU A 60 12.38 -4.49 6.75
C LEU A 60 13.65 -4.17 7.55
N GLY A 61 13.75 -2.96 8.12
CA GLY A 61 14.87 -2.54 8.96
C GLY A 61 16.14 -2.23 8.19
N ILE A 62 16.01 -1.83 6.93
CA ILE A 62 17.14 -1.46 6.08
C ILE A 62 17.37 0.05 6.23
N ASP A 63 18.48 0.41 6.87
CA ASP A 63 18.90 1.80 6.99
C ASP A 63 19.61 2.25 5.71
N ARG A 64 19.00 3.18 4.97
CA ARG A 64 19.55 3.74 3.73
C ARG A 64 20.76 4.66 3.95
N GLY A 65 20.94 5.17 5.17
CA GLY A 65 22.02 6.09 5.53
C GLY A 65 23.29 5.40 6.03
N LYS A 66 23.23 4.10 6.34
CA LYS A 66 24.37 3.33 6.84
C LYS A 66 25.21 2.79 5.67
N THR A 67 26.52 3.01 5.71
CA THR A 67 27.47 2.35 4.79
C THR A 67 27.45 0.84 5.03
N VAL A 68 27.13 0.07 3.99
CA VAL A 68 27.11 -1.40 4.00
C VAL A 68 28.42 -1.93 3.43
N THR A 69 28.98 -2.95 4.06
CA THR A 69 30.22 -3.62 3.60
C THR A 69 29.92 -4.90 2.80
N GLU A 70 30.82 -5.31 1.91
CA GLU A 70 30.70 -6.59 1.18
C GLU A 70 30.62 -7.80 2.12
N GLN A 71 31.30 -7.75 3.27
CA GLN A 71 31.23 -8.79 4.29
C GLN A 71 29.83 -8.91 4.91
N GLU A 72 29.17 -7.79 5.21
CA GLU A 72 27.78 -7.78 5.69
C GLU A 72 26.82 -8.35 4.64
N ILE A 73 27.03 -8.04 3.36
CA ILE A 73 26.22 -8.60 2.26
C ILE A 73 26.40 -10.12 2.19
N GLN A 74 27.65 -10.62 2.20
CA GLN A 74 27.92 -12.05 2.15
C GLN A 74 27.33 -12.78 3.36
N GLN A 75 27.47 -12.20 4.55
CA GLN A 75 26.86 -12.76 5.76
C GLN A 75 25.33 -12.80 5.66
N ALA A 76 24.68 -11.80 5.06
CA ALA A 76 23.23 -11.80 4.85
C ALA A 76 22.78 -12.90 3.87
N ILE A 77 23.62 -13.23 2.87
CA ILE A 77 23.38 -14.34 1.94
C ILE A 77 23.52 -15.68 2.68
N ASP A 78 24.63 -15.87 3.41
CA ASP A 78 24.97 -17.13 4.05
C ASP A 78 24.05 -17.48 5.22
N SER A 79 23.53 -16.45 5.92
CA SER A 79 22.61 -16.61 7.05
C SER A 79 21.14 -16.71 6.64
N ARG A 80 20.82 -16.71 5.33
CA ARG A 80 19.43 -16.70 4.86
C ARG A 80 18.69 -17.96 5.30
N VAL A 81 17.67 -17.77 6.14
CA VAL A 81 16.69 -18.81 6.47
C VAL A 81 15.40 -18.58 5.68
N PRO A 82 14.90 -19.58 4.92
CA PRO A 82 13.61 -19.47 4.26
C PRO A 82 12.49 -19.21 5.27
N VAL A 83 11.57 -18.33 4.92
CA VAL A 83 10.39 -18.08 5.75
C VAL A 83 9.46 -19.29 5.65
N SER A 84 8.91 -19.75 6.78
CA SER A 84 7.86 -20.77 6.84
C SER A 84 6.72 -20.27 7.71
N LEU A 85 5.49 -20.61 7.36
CA LEU A 85 4.29 -20.17 8.04
C LEU A 85 3.26 -21.30 8.02
N LYS A 86 3.18 -22.04 9.12
CA LYS A 86 2.26 -23.17 9.26
C LYS A 86 0.81 -22.69 9.36
N ARG A 87 -0.12 -23.51 8.86
CA ARG A 87 -1.56 -23.29 9.11
C ARG A 87 -1.82 -23.27 10.62
N GLY A 88 -2.66 -22.34 11.06
CA GLY A 88 -2.98 -22.09 12.47
C GLY A 88 -1.98 -21.18 13.20
N ALA A 89 -0.81 -20.87 12.60
CA ALA A 89 0.17 -19.97 13.21
C ALA A 89 -0.41 -18.57 13.45
N SER A 90 0.17 -17.87 14.43
CA SER A 90 -0.25 -16.51 14.78
C SER A 90 0.45 -15.48 13.91
N VAL A 91 -0.32 -14.64 13.21
CA VAL A 91 0.16 -13.63 12.26
C VAL A 91 -0.32 -12.24 12.66
N MET A 92 0.61 -11.29 12.75
CA MET A 92 0.28 -9.87 12.84
C MET A 92 0.14 -9.30 11.41
N LEU A 93 -1.05 -8.85 11.04
CA LEU A 93 -1.38 -8.28 9.74
C LEU A 93 -1.37 -6.75 9.76
N ILE A 94 -0.74 -6.17 8.74
CA ILE A 94 -0.60 -4.72 8.57
C ILE A 94 -0.91 -4.34 7.13
N GLN A 95 -1.81 -3.38 6.96
CA GLN A 95 -2.02 -2.70 5.69
C GLN A 95 -1.30 -1.36 5.75
N SER A 96 -0.33 -1.17 4.87
CA SER A 96 0.34 0.13 4.76
C SER A 96 -0.69 1.24 4.46
N GLY A 97 -0.56 2.36 5.16
CA GLY A 97 -1.43 3.53 5.03
C GLY A 97 -2.79 3.43 5.73
N ALA A 98 -3.11 2.31 6.38
CA ALA A 98 -4.38 2.13 7.08
C ALA A 98 -4.19 1.86 8.58
N LEU A 99 -5.08 2.42 9.41
CA LEU A 99 -5.12 2.15 10.85
C LEU A 99 -5.52 0.70 11.15
N ILE A 100 -6.44 0.17 10.36
CA ILE A 100 -6.93 -1.21 10.42
C ILE A 100 -6.88 -1.76 8.99
N PRO A 101 -6.33 -2.96 8.78
CA PRO A 101 -6.38 -3.63 7.47
C PRO A 101 -7.83 -3.85 7.00
N ASP A 102 -8.04 -3.82 5.69
CA ASP A 102 -9.33 -4.09 5.07
C ASP A 102 -9.91 -5.45 5.55
N ASP A 103 -11.15 -5.43 6.07
CA ASP A 103 -11.84 -6.62 6.60
C ASP A 103 -11.81 -7.86 5.68
N PRO A 104 -11.98 -7.76 4.34
CA PRO A 104 -11.95 -8.94 3.50
C PRO A 104 -10.57 -9.60 3.44
N MET A 105 -9.47 -8.84 3.61
CA MET A 105 -8.12 -9.41 3.74
C MET A 105 -7.97 -10.16 5.07
N VAL A 106 -8.44 -9.56 6.17
CA VAL A 106 -8.43 -10.21 7.50
C VAL A 106 -9.16 -11.56 7.41
N LYS A 107 -10.40 -11.55 6.90
CA LYS A 107 -11.21 -12.76 6.74
C LYS A 107 -10.59 -13.79 5.80
N ALA A 108 -9.90 -13.36 4.74
CA ALA A 108 -9.21 -14.27 3.83
C ALA A 108 -8.08 -15.02 4.53
N LEU A 109 -7.30 -14.33 5.37
CA LEU A 109 -6.19 -14.92 6.13
C LEU A 109 -6.66 -15.74 7.34
N GLU A 110 -7.74 -15.34 8.01
CA GLU A 110 -8.33 -16.06 9.15
C GLU A 110 -8.80 -17.49 8.80
N LYS A 111 -9.04 -17.78 7.51
CA LYS A 111 -9.27 -19.15 7.04
C LYS A 111 -8.10 -20.10 7.31
N TYR A 112 -6.91 -19.54 7.49
CA TYR A 112 -5.65 -20.28 7.51
C TYR A 112 -4.80 -20.02 8.76
N TYR A 113 -4.93 -18.86 9.39
CA TYR A 113 -4.05 -18.39 10.46
C TYR A 113 -4.85 -17.74 11.59
N THR A 114 -4.23 -17.61 12.77
CA THR A 114 -4.75 -16.75 13.84
C THR A 114 -4.26 -15.33 13.57
N VAL A 115 -5.16 -14.43 13.17
CA VAL A 115 -4.78 -13.09 12.71
C VAL A 115 -5.01 -12.04 13.80
N GLY A 116 -3.98 -11.27 14.12
CA GLY A 116 -4.08 -10.01 14.85
C GLY A 116 -3.80 -8.84 13.94
N VAL A 117 -4.46 -7.70 14.14
CA VAL A 117 -4.28 -6.51 13.31
C VAL A 117 -3.37 -5.49 14.00
N PHE A 118 -2.59 -4.76 13.19
CA PHE A 118 -1.77 -3.65 13.67
C PHE A 118 -1.78 -2.49 12.68
N THR A 119 -1.56 -1.27 13.18
CA THR A 119 -1.58 -0.05 12.36
C THR A 119 -0.46 -0.06 11.33
N GLY A 120 -0.80 0.32 10.10
CA GLY A 120 0.16 0.62 9.04
C GLY A 120 0.28 2.11 8.73
N VAL A 121 -0.20 2.99 9.62
CA VAL A 121 0.08 4.42 9.53
C VAL A 121 1.50 4.69 10.02
N PRO A 122 2.36 5.35 9.23
CA PRO A 122 3.74 5.61 9.62
C PRO A 122 3.81 6.50 10.88
N PRO A 123 4.81 6.29 11.76
CA PRO A 123 5.00 7.14 12.93
C PRO A 123 5.31 8.58 12.49
N SER A 124 4.72 9.56 13.19
CA SER A 124 4.86 11.00 12.86
C SER A 124 6.27 11.56 13.06
N VAL A 125 7.13 10.79 13.72
CA VAL A 125 8.54 11.11 13.90
C VAL A 125 9.30 9.90 13.39
N GLN A 126 10.13 10.07 12.35
CA GLN A 126 11.23 9.15 12.09
C GLN A 126 12.15 9.23 13.31
N THR A 127 11.86 8.48 14.37
CA THR A 127 12.75 8.37 15.52
C THR A 127 13.94 7.51 15.10
N ALA A 128 14.80 8.06 14.25
CA ALA A 128 16.21 7.76 14.31
C ALA A 128 16.75 8.48 15.56
N SER A 129 16.34 8.02 16.74
CA SER A 129 16.94 8.46 17.99
C SER A 129 18.17 7.58 18.20
N THR A 130 19.34 8.12 17.88
CA THR A 130 20.58 7.66 18.54
C THR A 130 20.31 7.69 20.04
N ASP A 131 20.57 6.57 20.73
CA ASP A 131 20.54 6.62 22.18
C ASP A 131 21.70 7.51 22.67
N ALA A 132 21.61 8.02 23.90
CA ALA A 132 22.64 8.87 24.49
C ALA A 132 24.02 8.17 24.63
N ALA A 133 24.09 6.87 24.31
CA ALA A 133 25.28 6.03 24.37
C ALA A 133 25.91 5.75 22.99
N GLY A 134 25.33 6.25 21.89
CA GLY A 134 25.88 6.08 20.54
C GLY A 134 25.64 4.70 19.90
N ASN A 135 24.71 3.90 20.42
CA ASN A 135 24.29 2.66 19.80
C ASN A 135 23.29 2.92 18.65
N ALA A 136 23.21 1.96 17.73
CA ALA A 136 22.31 2.02 16.59
C ALA A 136 20.87 2.28 17.07
N ALA A 137 20.30 3.40 16.61
CA ALA A 137 18.93 3.83 16.90
C ALA A 137 17.96 2.65 16.77
N GLU A 138 17.03 2.53 17.72
CA GLU A 138 15.95 1.54 17.66
C GLU A 138 15.12 1.80 16.40
N THR A 139 15.27 0.94 15.40
CA THR A 139 14.59 1.09 14.11
C THR A 139 13.13 0.70 14.25
N TYR A 140 12.25 1.34 13.47
CA TYR A 140 10.81 1.00 13.44
C TYR A 140 10.59 -0.51 13.27
N ALA A 141 11.35 -1.17 12.39
CA ALA A 141 11.32 -2.63 12.20
C ALA A 141 11.57 -3.44 13.48
N ARG A 142 12.52 -3.02 14.34
CA ARG A 142 12.79 -3.71 15.61
C ARG A 142 11.65 -3.53 16.59
N SER A 143 11.12 -2.31 16.71
CA SER A 143 9.96 -2.02 17.56
C SER A 143 8.71 -2.74 17.09
N LEU A 144 8.52 -2.87 15.77
CA LEU A 144 7.45 -3.64 15.15
C LEU A 144 7.55 -5.12 15.51
N ARG A 145 8.73 -5.72 15.33
CA ARG A 145 8.98 -7.12 15.68
C ARG A 145 8.86 -7.37 17.18
N LEU A 146 9.30 -6.43 18.03
CA LEU A 146 9.12 -6.52 19.48
C LEU A 146 7.63 -6.50 19.86
N SER A 147 6.84 -5.65 19.21
CA SER A 147 5.39 -5.58 19.41
C SER A 147 4.72 -6.88 19.00
N ALA A 148 5.11 -7.44 17.85
CA ALA A 148 4.63 -8.74 17.38
C ALA A 148 5.00 -9.88 18.36
N ALA A 149 6.24 -9.91 18.84
CA ALA A 149 6.70 -10.91 19.80
C ALA A 149 5.92 -10.83 21.13
N ARG A 150 5.67 -9.63 21.64
CA ARG A 150 4.86 -9.41 22.85
C ARG A 150 3.41 -9.84 22.68
N GLY A 151 2.86 -9.71 21.48
CA GLY A 151 1.54 -10.20 21.12
C GLY A 151 1.47 -11.71 20.84
N GLY A 152 2.59 -12.44 20.91
CA GLY A 152 2.64 -13.88 20.64
C GLY A 152 2.58 -14.23 19.14
N TYR A 153 2.80 -13.27 18.25
CA TYR A 153 2.77 -13.51 16.81
C TYR A 153 4.11 -14.08 16.32
N GLU A 154 4.04 -15.07 15.44
CA GLU A 154 5.21 -15.73 14.86
C GLU A 154 5.73 -15.02 13.63
N LYS A 155 4.83 -14.37 12.88
CA LYS A 155 5.12 -13.65 11.65
C LYS A 155 4.41 -12.30 11.64
N VAL A 156 5.04 -11.32 11.00
CA VAL A 156 4.39 -10.09 10.56
C VAL A 156 4.16 -10.18 9.07
N VAL A 157 2.93 -9.93 8.63
CA VAL A 157 2.56 -9.83 7.21
C VAL A 157 2.16 -8.38 6.95
N VAL A 158 2.91 -7.73 6.05
CA VAL A 158 2.63 -6.36 5.61
C VAL A 158 2.25 -6.38 4.14
N TYR A 159 1.22 -5.63 3.76
CA TYR A 159 0.88 -5.46 2.36
C TYR A 159 0.70 -4.01 1.96
N TRP A 160 1.04 -3.76 0.68
CA TRP A 160 0.84 -2.51 -0.03
C TRP A 160 -0.08 -2.76 -1.21
N GLY A 161 -0.94 -1.79 -1.50
CA GLY A 161 -1.91 -1.88 -2.58
C GLY A 161 -1.85 -0.69 -3.52
N LEU A 162 -1.81 -0.96 -4.82
CA LEU A 162 -1.90 0.05 -5.87
C LEU A 162 -3.17 -0.18 -6.69
N LEU A 163 -3.95 0.89 -6.88
CA LEU A 163 -5.07 0.91 -7.81
C LEU A 163 -4.60 1.57 -9.12
N GLU A 164 -4.71 0.82 -10.21
CA GLU A 164 -4.32 1.28 -11.55
C GLU A 164 -5.53 1.29 -12.48
N THR A 165 -5.59 2.28 -13.36
CA THR A 165 -6.56 2.36 -14.45
C THR A 165 -5.83 2.20 -15.77
N ALA A 166 -6.41 1.44 -16.68
CA ALA A 166 -5.91 1.29 -18.03
C ALA A 166 -6.39 2.45 -18.91
N GLN A 167 -5.47 3.06 -19.65
CA GLN A 167 -5.77 3.90 -20.80
C GLN A 167 -5.58 3.06 -22.07
N GLU A 168 -6.66 2.84 -22.81
CA GLU A 168 -6.61 2.17 -24.10
C GLU A 168 -6.28 3.20 -25.19
N ASN A 169 -5.14 3.05 -25.86
CA ASN A 169 -4.86 3.85 -27.05
C ASN A 169 -5.74 3.32 -28.19
N LEU A 170 -6.78 4.07 -28.56
CA LEU A 170 -7.75 3.69 -29.58
C LEU A 170 -7.14 3.42 -30.97
N VAL A 171 -5.92 3.93 -31.23
CA VAL A 171 -5.21 3.74 -32.50
C VAL A 171 -4.45 2.41 -32.55
N THR A 172 -3.83 1.98 -31.44
CA THR A 172 -2.95 0.79 -31.41
C THR A 172 -3.52 -0.37 -30.61
N ARG A 173 -4.67 -0.20 -29.94
CA ARG A 173 -5.25 -1.12 -28.94
C ARG A 173 -4.26 -1.51 -27.83
N THR A 174 -3.22 -0.73 -27.63
CA THR A 174 -2.24 -0.94 -26.56
C THR A 174 -2.85 -0.44 -25.26
N VAL A 175 -2.88 -1.32 -24.25
CA VAL A 175 -3.37 -1.00 -22.92
C VAL A 175 -2.18 -0.54 -22.07
N SER A 176 -2.15 0.75 -21.73
CA SER A 176 -1.17 1.29 -20.79
C SER A 176 -1.79 1.36 -19.40
N TRP A 177 -1.13 0.77 -18.41
CA TRP A 177 -1.56 0.83 -17.02
C TRP A 177 -0.90 2.02 -16.36
N VAL A 178 -1.73 2.98 -15.96
CA VAL A 178 -1.29 4.14 -15.21
C VAL A 178 -1.90 4.09 -13.83
N PRO A 179 -1.12 4.42 -12.77
CA PRO A 179 -1.71 4.69 -11.47
C PRO A 179 -2.83 5.72 -11.61
N VAL A 180 -3.88 5.63 -10.81
CA VAL A 180 -4.94 6.64 -10.85
C VAL A 180 -4.36 7.98 -10.39
N VAL A 181 -4.19 8.92 -11.32
CA VAL A 181 -3.68 10.27 -11.09
C VAL A 181 -4.80 11.30 -11.34
N GLY A 182 -5.21 12.03 -10.30
CA GLY A 182 -6.10 13.18 -10.44
C GLY A 182 -7.51 12.90 -10.97
N TRP A 183 -8.24 13.99 -11.30
CA TRP A 183 -9.68 14.01 -11.62
C TRP A 183 -10.00 13.89 -13.12
N ALA A 184 -8.99 13.85 -13.99
CA ALA A 184 -9.19 13.86 -15.43
C ALA A 184 -9.09 12.44 -16.01
N LEU A 185 -10.14 11.65 -15.79
CA LEU A 185 -10.33 10.37 -16.48
C LEU A 185 -11.08 10.62 -17.80
N PRO A 186 -10.48 10.33 -18.98
CA PRO A 186 -11.17 10.46 -20.25
C PRO A 186 -12.38 9.53 -20.32
N ASP A 187 -13.43 10.02 -20.98
CA ASP A 187 -14.74 9.39 -21.06
C ASP A 187 -14.75 8.23 -22.07
N GLN A 188 -14.35 7.02 -21.67
CA GLN A 188 -14.86 5.70 -22.15
C GLN A 188 -13.96 4.53 -21.68
N ARG A 189 -14.60 3.38 -21.40
CA ARG A 189 -14.03 2.08 -20.97
C ARG A 189 -13.00 2.17 -19.85
N GLN A 190 -13.47 2.05 -18.60
CA GLN A 190 -12.58 1.97 -17.45
C GLN A 190 -12.24 0.51 -17.15
N ARG A 191 -11.02 0.13 -17.50
CA ARG A 191 -10.41 -1.12 -17.02
C ARG A 191 -9.56 -0.80 -15.80
N MET A 192 -9.88 -1.38 -14.66
CA MET A 192 -9.17 -1.17 -13.40
C MET A 192 -8.46 -2.45 -12.99
N ARG A 193 -7.34 -2.33 -12.28
CA ARG A 193 -6.68 -3.47 -11.63
C ARG A 193 -6.13 -3.10 -10.27
N ILE A 194 -6.06 -4.11 -9.40
CA ILE A 194 -5.40 -4.02 -8.11
C ILE A 194 -4.11 -4.84 -8.15
N ARG A 195 -3.01 -4.22 -7.74
CA ARG A 195 -1.74 -4.89 -7.50
C ARG A 195 -1.42 -4.85 -6.03
N LEU A 196 -1.10 -6.02 -5.48
CA LEU A 196 -0.65 -6.16 -4.11
C LEU A 196 0.84 -6.51 -4.10
N LYS A 197 1.54 -5.98 -3.11
CA LYS A 197 2.88 -6.40 -2.75
C LYS A 197 2.82 -6.83 -1.29
N MET A 198 3.42 -7.97 -0.98
CA MET A 198 3.38 -8.60 0.33
C MET A 198 4.81 -8.72 0.87
N ALA A 199 5.00 -8.48 2.15
CA ALA A 199 6.20 -8.83 2.91
C ALA A 199 5.80 -9.74 4.07
N VAL A 200 6.54 -10.83 4.23
CA VAL A 200 6.40 -11.77 5.35
C VAL A 200 7.68 -11.75 6.14
N ILE A 201 7.60 -11.43 7.43
CA ILE A 201 8.76 -11.21 8.29
C ILE A 201 8.69 -12.20 9.44
N ASP A 202 9.78 -12.95 9.61
CA ASP A 202 9.97 -13.82 10.75
C ASP A 202 10.27 -13.01 12.01
N VAL A 203 9.40 -13.09 13.00
CA VAL A 203 9.51 -12.26 14.21
C VAL A 203 10.78 -12.57 14.99
N ARG A 204 11.21 -13.84 15.02
CA ARG A 204 12.37 -14.30 15.80
C ARG A 204 13.70 -13.90 15.16
N SER A 205 13.89 -14.21 13.89
CA SER A 205 15.14 -14.02 13.16
C SER A 205 15.23 -12.65 12.48
N GLY A 206 14.10 -12.11 12.01
CA GLY A 206 14.06 -10.89 11.20
C GLY A 206 14.27 -11.14 9.72
N HIS A 207 14.46 -12.39 9.31
CA HIS A 207 14.43 -12.73 7.89
C HIS A 207 13.06 -12.43 7.33
N TRP A 208 13.06 -12.00 6.08
CA TRP A 208 11.86 -11.61 5.40
C TRP A 208 11.90 -12.08 3.96
N GLU A 209 10.71 -12.26 3.40
CA GLU A 209 10.53 -12.51 1.99
C GLU A 209 9.42 -11.61 1.47
N MET A 210 9.53 -11.21 0.21
CA MET A 210 8.52 -10.43 -0.48
C MET A 210 8.01 -11.18 -1.71
N PHE A 211 6.73 -11.01 -1.99
CA PHE A 211 6.11 -11.51 -3.20
C PHE A 211 4.97 -10.59 -3.65
N SER A 212 4.56 -10.73 -4.92
CA SER A 212 3.38 -10.09 -5.47
C SER A 212 2.46 -11.21 -5.93
N PRO A 213 1.24 -11.35 -5.37
CA PRO A 213 0.24 -12.25 -5.92
C PRO A 213 -0.18 -11.78 -7.32
N GLU A 214 -0.90 -12.66 -8.03
CA GLU A 214 -1.49 -12.35 -9.34
C GLU A 214 -2.40 -11.12 -9.24
N ALA A 215 -2.29 -10.23 -10.22
CA ALA A 215 -3.13 -9.03 -10.29
C ALA A 215 -4.44 -9.38 -11.00
N PHE A 216 -5.55 -8.90 -10.46
CA PHE A 216 -6.86 -9.04 -11.09
C PHE A 216 -7.26 -7.72 -11.72
N ASP A 217 -7.81 -7.80 -12.92
CA ASP A 217 -8.39 -6.67 -13.61
C ASP A 217 -9.84 -6.91 -13.99
N ASP A 218 -10.60 -5.82 -14.08
CA ASP A 218 -12.01 -5.84 -14.47
C ASP A 218 -12.28 -4.62 -15.35
N ALA A 219 -13.19 -4.76 -16.31
CA ALA A 219 -13.62 -3.69 -17.19
C ALA A 219 -15.11 -3.41 -16.98
N SER A 220 -15.44 -2.19 -16.55
CA SER A 220 -16.83 -1.77 -16.36
C SER A 220 -17.24 -0.72 -17.39
N TYR A 221 -18.50 -0.80 -17.82
CA TYR A 221 -19.16 0.17 -18.68
C TYR A 221 -20.12 1.00 -17.82
N SER A 222 -19.69 2.18 -17.37
CA SER A 222 -20.54 3.08 -16.58
C SER A 222 -20.89 4.35 -17.37
N ALA A 223 -22.19 4.56 -17.60
CA ALA A 223 -22.71 5.86 -18.03
C ALA A 223 -22.47 6.91 -16.93
N ARG A 224 -22.36 8.19 -17.27
CA ARG A 224 -22.01 9.27 -16.33
C ARG A 224 -22.93 9.35 -15.10
N VAL A 225 -24.18 8.87 -15.21
CA VAL A 225 -25.14 8.79 -14.09
C VAL A 225 -24.96 7.46 -13.36
N GLY A 226 -24.50 7.50 -12.10
CA GLY A 226 -24.27 6.31 -11.27
C GLY A 226 -22.82 5.78 -11.27
N ARG A 227 -21.92 6.42 -12.04
CA ARG A 227 -20.50 6.04 -12.17
C ARG A 227 -19.79 5.82 -10.83
N ALA A 228 -19.87 6.76 -9.90
CA ALA A 228 -19.16 6.64 -8.61
C ALA A 228 -19.54 5.38 -7.82
N GLY A 229 -20.81 4.98 -7.85
CA GLY A 229 -21.27 3.75 -7.19
C GLY A 229 -20.84 2.48 -7.94
N ALA A 230 -20.83 2.51 -9.28
CA ALA A 230 -20.37 1.39 -10.11
C ALA A 230 -18.85 1.17 -9.96
N ASP A 231 -18.07 2.25 -9.98
CA ASP A 231 -16.61 2.22 -9.79
C ASP A 231 -16.26 1.71 -8.39
N GLN A 232 -17.02 2.14 -7.37
CA GLN A 232 -16.88 1.64 -6.00
C GLN A 232 -17.16 0.13 -5.92
N ALA A 233 -18.26 -0.35 -6.51
CA ALA A 233 -18.56 -1.78 -6.54
C ALA A 233 -17.47 -2.58 -7.28
N GLN A 234 -16.92 -2.05 -8.37
CA GLN A 234 -15.83 -2.68 -9.12
C GLN A 234 -14.55 -2.76 -8.29
N VAL A 235 -14.14 -1.69 -7.61
CA VAL A 235 -12.96 -1.69 -6.73
C VAL A 235 -13.14 -2.70 -5.59
N TRP A 236 -14.32 -2.77 -4.99
CA TRP A 236 -14.62 -3.76 -3.93
C TRP A 236 -14.51 -5.20 -4.44
N ALA A 237 -15.04 -5.50 -5.62
CA ALA A 237 -14.92 -6.82 -6.22
C ALA A 237 -13.46 -7.19 -6.56
N LEU A 238 -12.67 -6.21 -7.04
CA LEU A 238 -11.24 -6.41 -7.30
C LEU A 238 -10.46 -6.64 -6.00
N LYS A 239 -10.78 -5.92 -4.92
CA LYS A 239 -10.16 -6.11 -3.60
C LYS A 239 -10.40 -7.52 -3.10
N ASP A 240 -11.65 -7.98 -3.12
CA ASP A 240 -12.03 -9.31 -2.64
C ASP A 240 -11.25 -10.42 -3.37
N LYS A 241 -11.21 -10.37 -4.71
CA LYS A 241 -10.41 -11.31 -5.54
C LYS A 241 -8.93 -11.25 -5.20
N ALA A 242 -8.35 -10.05 -5.14
CA ALA A 242 -6.92 -9.88 -4.87
C ALA A 242 -6.53 -10.36 -3.48
N TYR A 243 -7.37 -10.15 -2.46
CA TYR A 243 -7.12 -10.57 -1.09
C TYR A 243 -7.23 -12.08 -0.90
N VAL A 244 -8.24 -12.71 -1.50
CA VAL A 244 -8.33 -14.18 -1.50
C VAL A 244 -7.10 -14.81 -2.17
N ALA A 245 -6.72 -14.32 -3.35
CA ALA A 245 -5.54 -14.81 -4.04
C ALA A 245 -4.24 -14.58 -3.26
N ALA A 246 -4.11 -13.43 -2.57
CA ALA A 246 -2.95 -13.15 -1.72
C ALA A 246 -2.84 -14.14 -0.56
N ALA A 247 -3.96 -14.45 0.11
CA ALA A 247 -4.00 -15.42 1.20
C ALA A 247 -3.67 -16.84 0.70
N ASP A 248 -4.22 -17.25 -0.43
CA ASP A 248 -3.96 -18.56 -1.03
C ASP A 248 -2.49 -18.70 -1.48
N ASP A 249 -1.91 -17.67 -2.09
CA ASP A 249 -0.51 -17.68 -2.53
C ASP A 249 0.45 -17.66 -1.32
N LEU A 250 0.09 -16.96 -0.24
CA LEU A 250 0.83 -17.00 1.02
C LEU A 250 0.90 -18.44 1.58
N VAL A 251 -0.24 -19.14 1.64
CA VAL A 251 -0.29 -20.53 2.09
C VAL A 251 0.49 -21.44 1.16
N LYS A 252 0.34 -21.28 -0.16
CA LYS A 252 1.03 -22.11 -1.16
C LYS A 252 2.55 -21.97 -1.05
N ARG A 253 3.05 -20.76 -0.80
CA ARG A 253 4.49 -20.47 -0.72
C ARG A 253 5.09 -20.93 0.61
N TYR A 254 4.41 -20.63 1.72
CA TYR A 254 5.00 -20.71 3.05
C TYR A 254 4.41 -21.79 3.95
N GLY A 255 3.33 -22.47 3.54
CA GLY A 255 2.57 -23.46 4.32
C GLY A 255 3.29 -24.78 4.66
N ARG A 256 4.61 -24.78 4.70
CA ARG A 256 5.47 -25.93 5.02
C ARG A 256 5.56 -26.18 6.52
#